data_AF-A0A2M8CID3-F1
#
_entry.id   AF-A0A2M8CID3-F1
#
_cell.length_a   1.000
_cell.length_b   1.000
_cell.length_c   1.000
_cell.angle_alpha   90.00
_cell.angle_beta   90.00
_cell.angle_gamma   90.00
#
_symmetry.space_group_name_H-M   'P 1'
#
loop_
_entity.id
_entity.type
_entity.pdbx_description
1 polymer ?
#
loop_
_entity_poly.entity_id
_entity_poly.type
_entity_poly.pdbx_seq_one_letter_code
_entity_poly.pdbx_strand_id
1 'polypeptide(L)'
;MRIKWIIFLFFGLLCNKGFSQTEKETTIKTDYLTFQTGLIVDGYNSLGVRTFFEYQKDLKNNWQYGISYEHSRHFGFFMTDQLYDLNSNLSQLSVNGYYKLNLIKDRLFWTGGLGIGALHVNWDDNDSFGATINASLTLNIRITKRLYFESSPLIVLMPFNRIYYSPMNIDHFDDFYAFTFFPFGIKVKL
;
A
#
# COMPACT_ATOMS: atom_id res chain seq x y z
N MET A 1 24.20 3.05 -10.51
CA MET A 1 24.64 4.03 -9.48
C MET A 1 23.58 5.12 -9.14
N ARG A 2 22.27 4.89 -9.33
CA ARG A 2 21.23 5.95 -9.23
C ARG A 2 20.15 5.74 -8.15
N ILE A 3 19.95 4.50 -7.67
CA ILE A 3 18.94 4.18 -6.64
C ILE A 3 19.34 4.66 -5.24
N LYS A 4 20.64 4.60 -4.91
CA LYS A 4 21.15 5.01 -3.58
C LYS A 4 20.85 6.48 -3.26
N TRP A 5 20.84 7.36 -4.25
CA TRP A 5 20.58 8.79 -4.08
C TRP A 5 19.09 9.10 -3.83
N ILE A 6 18.18 8.34 -4.43
CA ILE A 6 16.74 8.50 -4.20
C ILE A 6 16.37 8.06 -2.79
N ILE A 7 16.93 6.92 -2.34
CA ILE A 7 16.77 6.45 -0.95
C ILE A 7 17.35 7.48 0.02
N PHE A 8 18.51 8.07 -0.29
CA PHE A 8 19.13 9.09 0.55
C PHE A 8 18.33 10.40 0.58
N LEU A 9 17.69 10.80 -0.52
CA LEU A 9 16.76 11.94 -0.57
C LEU A 9 15.49 11.67 0.23
N PHE A 10 14.94 10.45 0.12
CA PHE A 10 13.72 10.05 0.84
C PHE A 10 13.97 9.96 2.36
N PHE A 11 15.09 9.35 2.79
CA PHE A 11 15.50 9.33 4.20
C PHE A 11 15.99 10.69 4.70
N GLY A 12 16.62 11.50 3.84
CA GLY A 12 17.03 12.87 4.17
C GLY A 12 15.84 13.83 4.38
N LEU A 13 14.72 13.59 3.71
CA LEU A 13 13.46 14.30 3.94
C LEU A 13 12.74 13.84 5.22
N LEU A 14 12.91 12.57 5.62
CA LEU A 14 12.39 12.03 6.89
C LEU A 14 13.17 12.55 8.12
N CYS A 15 14.47 12.82 7.98
CA CYS A 15 15.32 13.30 9.08
C CYS A 15 15.29 14.82 9.29
N ASN A 16 14.84 15.60 8.31
CA ASN A 16 14.70 17.04 8.48
C ASN A 16 13.38 17.36 9.18
N LYS A 17 13.43 18.20 10.20
CA LYS A 17 12.28 18.83 10.87
C LYS A 17 11.39 19.68 9.93
N GLY A 18 11.57 19.60 8.61
CA GLY A 18 10.84 20.33 7.57
C GLY A 18 9.36 19.98 7.44
N PHE A 19 8.91 18.88 8.07
CA PHE A 19 7.48 18.51 8.16
C PHE A 19 6.86 18.72 9.56
N SER A 20 7.58 19.39 10.48
CA SER A 20 7.02 19.78 11.77
C SER A 20 6.02 20.94 11.58
N GLN A 21 4.80 20.63 11.15
CA GLN A 21 3.66 21.54 11.33
C GLN A 21 3.46 21.73 12.83
N THR A 22 3.95 22.86 13.33
CA THR A 22 3.95 23.22 14.74
C THR A 22 2.62 23.89 15.04
N GLU A 23 1.56 23.09 15.21
CA GLU A 23 0.32 23.59 15.84
C GLU A 23 -0.17 22.54 16.84
N LYS A 24 -0.25 22.95 18.10
CA LYS A 24 -0.94 22.23 19.18
C LYS A 24 -2.44 22.23 18.89
N GLU A 25 -2.88 21.46 17.90
CA GLU A 25 -4.28 21.03 17.82
C GLU A 25 -4.38 19.70 18.55
N THR A 26 -5.31 19.61 19.50
CA THR A 26 -5.75 18.35 20.10
C THR A 26 -6.20 17.42 18.96
N THR A 27 -5.29 16.58 18.49
CA THR A 27 -5.58 15.55 17.47
C THR A 27 -6.75 14.70 17.98
N ILE A 28 -7.96 14.97 17.48
CA ILE A 28 -9.13 14.14 17.77
C ILE A 28 -8.83 12.79 17.12
N LYS A 29 -8.60 11.77 17.96
CA LYS A 29 -8.43 10.39 17.53
C LYS A 29 -9.64 10.02 16.68
N THR A 30 -9.39 9.87 15.38
CA THR A 30 -10.40 9.53 14.40
C THR A 30 -10.11 8.14 13.90
N ASP A 31 -11.16 7.34 13.77
CA ASP A 31 -11.09 6.01 13.21
C ASP A 31 -11.64 6.05 11.77
N TYR A 32 -11.10 5.21 10.90
CA TYR A 32 -11.48 5.14 9.49
C TYR A 32 -11.66 3.69 9.04
N LEU A 33 -12.58 3.49 8.11
CA LEU A 33 -12.69 2.28 7.32
C LEU A 33 -12.37 2.61 5.87
N THR A 34 -11.46 1.84 5.28
CA THR A 34 -11.05 1.96 3.90
C THR A 34 -11.48 0.73 3.13
N PHE A 35 -12.03 0.95 1.94
CA PHE A 35 -12.16 -0.05 0.90
C PHE A 35 -11.46 0.45 -0.36
N GLN A 36 -10.58 -0.36 -0.95
CA GLN A 36 -9.96 -0.09 -2.23
C GLN A 36 -10.09 -1.29 -3.16
N THR A 37 -10.12 -1.00 -4.45
CA THR A 37 -9.97 -1.97 -5.52
C THR A 37 -8.94 -1.47 -6.53
N GLY A 38 -8.57 -2.32 -7.48
CA GLY A 38 -7.55 -2.06 -8.48
C GLY A 38 -7.01 -3.35 -9.01
N LEU A 39 -5.82 -3.30 -9.59
CA LEU A 39 -5.09 -4.47 -10.06
C LEU A 39 -3.87 -4.72 -9.18
N ILE A 40 -3.34 -5.94 -9.23
CA ILE A 40 -2.07 -6.32 -8.64
C ILE A 40 -1.28 -7.12 -9.67
N VAL A 41 0.02 -6.87 -9.74
CA VAL A 41 0.97 -7.64 -10.55
C VAL A 41 2.01 -8.23 -9.62
N ASP A 42 2.35 -9.50 -9.81
CA ASP A 42 3.38 -10.18 -9.02
C ASP A 42 4.58 -10.65 -9.83
N GLY A 43 5.51 -11.29 -9.14
CA GLY A 43 6.76 -11.80 -9.70
C GLY A 43 6.65 -13.00 -10.64
N TYR A 44 5.45 -13.51 -10.93
CA TYR A 44 5.19 -14.42 -12.05
C TYR A 44 4.32 -13.76 -13.11
N ASN A 45 4.37 -12.43 -13.17
CA ASN A 45 3.65 -11.65 -14.19
C ASN A 45 2.13 -11.90 -14.16
N SER A 46 1.61 -12.45 -13.05
CA SER A 46 0.19 -12.68 -12.83
C SER A 46 -0.48 -11.35 -12.57
N LEU A 47 -1.56 -11.08 -13.31
CA LEU A 47 -2.38 -9.90 -13.15
C LEU A 47 -3.70 -10.29 -12.47
N GLY A 48 -3.92 -9.72 -11.28
CA GLY A 48 -5.06 -10.02 -10.43
C GLY A 48 -5.97 -8.82 -10.20
N VAL A 49 -7.27 -9.06 -10.05
CA VAL A 49 -8.22 -8.05 -9.53
C VAL A 49 -8.07 -8.02 -8.02
N ARG A 50 -7.77 -6.83 -7.48
CA ARG A 50 -7.50 -6.59 -6.07
C ARG A 50 -8.73 -6.05 -5.35
N THR A 51 -8.90 -6.50 -4.11
CA THR A 51 -9.78 -5.93 -3.10
C THR A 51 -9.02 -5.75 -1.80
N PHE A 52 -9.20 -4.61 -1.16
CA PHE A 52 -8.47 -4.23 0.04
C PHE A 52 -9.40 -3.58 1.04
N PHE A 53 -9.33 -4.04 2.28
CA PHE A 53 -10.07 -3.51 3.41
C PHE A 53 -9.09 -3.14 4.51
N GLU A 54 -9.26 -1.96 5.11
CA GLU A 54 -8.44 -1.56 6.24
C GLU A 54 -9.26 -0.80 7.27
N TYR A 55 -9.07 -1.17 8.53
CA TYR A 55 -9.41 -0.31 9.65
C TYR A 55 -8.17 0.49 10.04
N GLN A 56 -8.29 1.82 10.07
CA GLN A 56 -7.20 2.75 10.38
C GLN A 56 -7.58 3.66 11.55
N LYS A 57 -6.62 3.99 12.42
CA LYS A 57 -6.83 4.87 13.56
C LYS A 57 -5.73 5.94 13.66
N ASP A 58 -6.15 7.20 13.80
CA ASP A 58 -5.26 8.31 14.08
C ASP A 58 -4.64 8.19 15.48
N LEU A 59 -3.32 8.31 15.53
CA LEU A 59 -2.50 8.42 16.73
C LEU A 59 -2.04 9.88 16.92
N LYS A 60 -1.09 10.09 17.83
CA LYS A 60 -0.50 11.42 18.06
C LYS A 60 0.42 11.82 16.89
N ASN A 61 0.58 13.11 16.66
CA ASN A 61 1.57 13.68 15.73
C ASN A 61 1.45 13.15 14.28
N ASN A 62 0.24 13.05 13.75
CA ASN A 62 -0.05 12.56 12.39
C ASN A 62 0.31 11.09 12.10
N TRP A 63 0.70 10.34 13.12
CA TRP A 63 0.85 8.89 12.99
C TRP A 63 -0.52 8.23 12.92
N GLN A 64 -0.60 7.14 12.18
CA GLN A 64 -1.78 6.29 12.12
C GLN A 64 -1.33 4.84 12.17
N TYR A 65 -2.14 3.96 12.73
CA TYR A 65 -1.95 2.51 12.55
C TYR A 65 -3.17 1.92 11.86
N GLY A 66 -2.97 0.82 11.15
CA GLY A 66 -4.05 0.10 10.48
C GLY A 66 -3.90 -1.40 10.57
N ILE A 67 -5.02 -2.10 10.49
CA ILE A 67 -5.11 -3.54 10.31
C ILE A 67 -5.86 -3.74 9.00
N SER A 68 -5.24 -4.46 8.07
CA SER A 68 -5.78 -4.63 6.73
C SER A 68 -5.81 -6.06 6.26
N TYR A 69 -6.84 -6.36 5.47
CA TYR A 69 -6.95 -7.58 4.69
C TYR A 69 -6.97 -7.22 3.20
N GLU A 70 -6.17 -7.93 2.43
CA GLU A 70 -6.10 -7.80 0.99
C GLU A 70 -6.32 -9.16 0.34
N HIS A 71 -7.09 -9.18 -0.74
CA HIS A 71 -7.29 -10.35 -1.55
C HIS A 71 -7.17 -9.97 -3.02
N SER A 72 -6.53 -10.83 -3.81
CA SER A 72 -6.53 -10.72 -5.26
C SER A 72 -6.85 -12.05 -5.93
N ARG A 73 -7.55 -11.94 -7.05
CA ARG A 73 -7.91 -13.07 -7.90
C ARG A 73 -7.34 -12.87 -9.29
N HIS A 74 -6.58 -13.86 -9.76
CA HIS A 74 -6.02 -13.88 -11.11
C HIS A 74 -7.12 -13.66 -12.17
N PHE A 75 -6.82 -12.86 -13.19
CA PHE A 75 -7.69 -12.72 -14.37
C PHE A 75 -6.92 -12.66 -15.70
N GLY A 76 -5.60 -12.59 -15.67
CA GLY A 76 -4.76 -12.61 -16.85
C GLY A 76 -3.29 -12.40 -16.51
N PHE A 77 -2.48 -12.14 -17.53
CA PHE A 77 -1.06 -11.88 -17.38
C PHE A 77 -0.74 -10.45 -17.78
N PHE A 78 0.26 -9.86 -17.11
CA PHE A 78 0.73 -8.53 -17.45
C PHE A 78 1.65 -8.62 -18.68
N MET A 79 1.67 -7.59 -19.53
CA MET A 79 2.42 -7.63 -20.80
C MET A 79 3.91 -7.36 -20.55
N THR A 80 4.67 -8.37 -20.16
CA THR A 80 6.12 -8.29 -19.94
C THR A 80 6.87 -9.41 -20.65
N ASP A 81 8.18 -9.24 -20.85
CA ASP A 81 9.07 -10.28 -21.44
C ASP A 81 9.49 -11.35 -20.41
N GLN A 82 8.69 -11.57 -19.38
CA GLN A 82 9.01 -12.47 -18.28
C GLN A 82 8.87 -13.94 -18.74
N LEU A 83 9.86 -14.76 -18.40
CA LEU A 83 9.95 -16.15 -18.87
C LEU A 83 8.96 -17.10 -18.17
N TYR A 84 8.48 -16.72 -16.99
CA TYR A 84 7.62 -17.53 -16.15
C TYR A 84 6.32 -16.78 -15.87
N ASP A 85 5.23 -17.35 -16.38
CA ASP A 85 3.86 -16.90 -16.16
C ASP A 85 3.14 -17.97 -15.33
N LEU A 86 2.58 -17.59 -14.18
CA LEU A 86 1.88 -18.52 -13.28
C LEU A 86 0.61 -17.89 -12.75
N ASN A 87 -0.49 -18.64 -12.70
CA ASN A 87 -1.74 -18.13 -12.14
C ASN A 87 -1.58 -18.02 -10.63
N SER A 88 -1.88 -16.85 -10.08
CA SER A 88 -1.71 -16.60 -8.65
C SER A 88 -2.91 -15.90 -8.02
N ASN A 89 -3.32 -16.40 -6.86
CA ASN A 89 -4.27 -15.72 -6.01
C ASN A 89 -3.58 -15.36 -4.70
N LEU A 90 -3.74 -14.12 -4.26
CA LEU A 90 -3.05 -13.59 -3.09
C LEU A 90 -4.06 -13.29 -2.00
N SER A 91 -3.74 -13.65 -0.76
CA SER A 91 -4.44 -13.18 0.42
C SER A 91 -3.44 -12.70 1.45
N GLN A 92 -3.61 -11.48 1.96
CA GLN A 92 -2.69 -10.90 2.92
C GLN A 92 -3.44 -10.29 4.09
N LEU A 93 -2.95 -10.58 5.30
CA LEU A 93 -3.33 -9.88 6.51
C LEU A 93 -2.12 -9.11 7.01
N SER A 94 -2.24 -7.80 7.22
CA SER A 94 -1.12 -6.98 7.70
C SER A 94 -1.50 -5.95 8.74
N VAL A 95 -0.51 -5.59 9.54
CA VAL A 95 -0.53 -4.44 10.42
C VAL A 95 0.38 -3.38 9.81
N ASN A 96 -0.14 -2.16 9.67
CA ASN A 96 0.51 -1.09 8.94
C ASN A 96 0.66 0.13 9.85
N GLY A 97 1.82 0.79 9.76
CA GLY A 97 2.11 2.07 10.38
C GLY A 97 2.22 3.15 9.32
N TYR A 98 1.53 4.27 9.51
CA TYR A 98 1.48 5.34 8.54
C TYR A 98 1.80 6.70 9.14
N TYR A 99 2.32 7.58 8.30
CA TYR A 99 2.44 9.00 8.55
C TYR A 99 1.55 9.79 7.58
N LYS A 100 0.71 10.65 8.14
CA LYS A 100 -0.21 11.52 7.39
C LYS A 100 0.44 12.88 7.11
N LEU A 101 0.52 13.24 5.84
CA LEU A 101 1.00 14.53 5.38
C LEU A 101 -0.14 15.35 4.78
N ASN A 102 -0.63 16.35 5.51
CA ASN A 102 -1.67 17.25 5.00
C ASN A 102 -1.09 18.21 3.95
N LEU A 103 -1.50 18.06 2.69
CA LEU A 103 -1.14 18.97 1.60
C LEU A 103 -2.03 20.21 1.59
N ILE A 104 -3.33 20.01 1.77
CA ILE A 104 -4.33 21.06 1.97
C ILE A 104 -5.10 20.68 3.23
N LYS A 105 -5.03 21.52 4.26
CA LYS A 105 -5.70 21.30 5.54
C LYS A 105 -7.15 20.88 5.27
N ASP A 106 -7.55 19.76 5.85
CA ASP A 106 -8.93 19.28 5.78
C ASP A 106 -9.47 18.97 4.37
N ARG A 107 -8.63 18.85 3.33
CA ARG A 107 -9.11 18.52 1.98
C ARG A 107 -8.26 17.48 1.28
N LEU A 108 -6.96 17.57 1.41
CA LEU A 108 -6.02 16.77 0.64
C LEU A 108 -4.87 16.34 1.53
N PHE A 109 -4.62 15.04 1.64
CA PHE A 109 -3.48 14.53 2.38
C PHE A 109 -2.90 13.28 1.75
N TRP A 110 -1.61 13.09 1.94
CA TRP A 110 -0.93 11.84 1.65
C TRP A 110 -0.83 11.00 2.90
N THR A 111 -0.85 9.69 2.71
CA THR A 111 -0.58 8.71 3.76
C THR A 111 0.52 7.80 3.24
N GLY A 112 1.73 7.93 3.81
CA GLY A 112 2.85 7.04 3.51
C GLY A 112 3.08 6.08 4.68
N GLY A 113 3.40 4.82 4.42
CA GLY A 113 3.56 3.84 5.50
C GLY A 113 4.28 2.56 5.13
N LEU A 114 4.60 1.81 6.17
CA LEU A 114 5.21 0.50 6.12
C LEU A 114 4.34 -0.48 6.90
N GLY A 115 4.31 -1.74 6.48
CA GLY A 115 3.55 -2.78 7.16
C GLY A 115 4.27 -4.10 7.18
N ILE A 116 3.85 -4.94 8.11
CA ILE A 116 4.27 -6.33 8.24
C ILE A 116 3.02 -7.21 8.29
N GLY A 117 3.10 -8.42 7.74
CA GLY A 117 1.94 -9.29 7.66
C GLY A 117 2.25 -10.73 7.33
N ALA A 118 1.19 -11.51 7.21
CA ALA A 118 1.21 -12.85 6.66
C ALA A 118 0.58 -12.81 5.27
N LEU A 119 1.24 -13.46 4.31
CA LEU A 119 0.81 -13.63 2.94
C LEU A 119 0.55 -15.11 2.72
N HIS A 120 -0.56 -15.39 2.07
CA HIS A 120 -0.89 -16.66 1.47
C HIS A 120 -0.93 -16.43 -0.03
N VAL A 121 -0.21 -17.28 -0.77
CA VAL A 121 -0.28 -17.31 -2.22
C VAL A 121 -0.65 -18.71 -2.64
N ASN A 122 -1.66 -18.78 -3.50
CA ASN A 122 -2.06 -19.99 -4.19
C ASN A 122 -1.57 -19.88 -5.64
N TRP A 123 -0.66 -20.78 -6.02
CA TRP A 123 -0.06 -20.87 -7.36
C TRP A 123 -0.52 -22.17 -8.00
N ASP A 124 -1.40 -22.09 -9.00
CA ASP A 124 -2.11 -23.26 -9.54
C ASP A 124 -2.70 -24.15 -8.42
N ASP A 125 -2.10 -25.31 -8.13
CA ASP A 125 -2.54 -26.28 -7.12
C ASP A 125 -1.72 -26.25 -5.80
N ASN A 126 -0.74 -25.33 -5.68
CA ASN A 126 0.14 -25.24 -4.52
C ASN A 126 -0.16 -24.02 -3.65
N ASP A 127 -0.31 -24.25 -2.36
CA ASP A 127 -0.43 -23.20 -1.35
C ASP A 127 0.90 -22.90 -0.68
N SER A 128 1.25 -21.62 -0.58
CA SER A 128 2.45 -21.14 0.10
C SER A 128 2.11 -20.01 1.08
N PHE A 129 2.78 -20.01 2.23
CA PHE A 129 2.59 -19.00 3.27
C PHE A 129 3.93 -18.35 3.61
N GLY A 130 3.93 -17.03 3.79
CA GLY A 130 5.15 -16.27 4.05
C GLY A 130 4.90 -15.04 4.91
N ALA A 131 5.93 -14.62 5.64
CA ALA A 131 5.95 -13.29 6.24
C ALA A 131 6.14 -12.24 5.14
N THR A 132 5.41 -11.14 5.19
CA THR A 132 5.48 -10.09 4.17
C THR A 132 5.76 -8.74 4.81
N ILE A 133 6.58 -7.95 4.14
CA ILE A 133 6.69 -6.52 4.38
C ILE A 133 6.04 -5.78 3.22
N ASN A 134 5.41 -4.64 3.52
CA ASN A 134 4.83 -3.79 2.51
C ASN A 134 5.22 -2.33 2.74
N ALA A 135 5.27 -1.57 1.64
CA ALA A 135 5.42 -0.13 1.67
C ALA A 135 4.31 0.49 0.83
N SER A 136 3.73 1.59 1.31
CA SER A 136 2.60 2.22 0.64
C SER A 136 2.65 3.74 0.70
N LEU A 137 2.03 4.35 -0.31
CA LEU A 137 1.80 5.78 -0.42
C LEU A 137 0.44 5.98 -1.09
N THR A 138 -0.48 6.66 -0.43
CA THR A 138 -1.86 6.86 -0.90
C THR A 138 -2.22 8.35 -0.85
N LEU A 139 -2.88 8.82 -1.90
CA LEU A 139 -3.51 10.13 -1.96
C LEU A 139 -4.95 10.05 -1.46
N ASN A 140 -5.31 10.94 -0.54
CA ASN A 140 -6.65 11.02 0.04
C ASN A 140 -7.25 12.39 -0.28
N ILE A 141 -8.42 12.40 -0.92
CA ILE A 141 -9.15 13.61 -1.32
C ILE A 141 -10.50 13.63 -0.61
N ARG A 142 -10.77 14.65 0.20
CA ARG A 142 -12.06 14.79 0.89
C ARG A 142 -13.18 15.06 -0.11
N ILE A 143 -14.20 14.20 -0.12
CA ILE A 143 -15.45 14.40 -0.87
C ILE A 143 -16.49 15.06 0.03
N THR A 144 -16.64 14.55 1.26
CA THR A 144 -17.59 15.08 2.26
C THR A 144 -16.91 15.18 3.63
N LYS A 145 -17.62 15.65 4.66
CA LYS A 145 -17.07 15.69 6.03
C LYS A 145 -16.62 14.32 6.56
N ARG A 146 -17.16 13.22 6.01
CA ARG A 146 -16.85 11.86 6.43
C ARG A 146 -16.24 10.98 5.33
N LEU A 147 -16.38 11.34 4.06
CA LEU A 147 -15.94 10.51 2.94
C LEU A 147 -14.73 11.12 2.25
N TYR A 148 -13.77 10.25 1.93
CA TYR A 148 -12.57 10.57 1.19
C TYR A 148 -12.45 9.58 0.03
N PHE A 149 -12.10 10.10 -1.15
CA PHE A 149 -11.61 9.31 -2.25
C PHE A 149 -10.15 8.96 -2.00
N GLU A 150 -9.78 7.70 -2.20
CA GLU A 150 -8.40 7.23 -2.15
C GLU A 150 -7.93 6.79 -3.52
N SER A 151 -6.69 7.11 -3.85
CA SER A 151 -6.05 6.70 -5.11
C SER A 151 -4.54 6.60 -4.93
N SER A 152 -3.85 5.98 -5.89
CA SER A 152 -2.40 6.13 -6.00
C SER A 152 -1.98 7.60 -6.07
N PRO A 153 -0.82 7.97 -5.49
CA PRO A 153 -0.23 9.28 -5.69
C PRO A 153 -0.03 9.48 -7.18
N LEU A 154 -0.76 10.42 -7.77
CA LEU A 154 -0.57 10.86 -9.14
C LEU A 154 0.75 11.62 -9.23
N ILE A 155 1.86 10.88 -9.18
CA ILE A 155 3.14 11.36 -9.66
C ILE A 155 3.33 10.69 -11.02
N VAL A 156 3.75 11.50 -11.98
CA VAL A 156 4.01 11.31 -13.42
C VAL A 156 4.60 9.96 -13.87
N LEU A 157 4.94 9.04 -12.97
CA LEU A 157 5.73 7.84 -13.26
C LEU A 157 4.91 6.55 -13.36
N MET A 158 4.08 6.14 -12.36
CA MET A 158 3.26 4.92 -12.46
C MET A 158 2.13 4.91 -11.41
N PRO A 159 0.95 4.36 -11.72
CA PRO A 159 -0.24 4.37 -10.86
C PRO A 159 -0.19 3.24 -9.81
N PHE A 160 0.88 3.12 -9.04
CA PHE A 160 0.98 2.18 -7.91
C PHE A 160 0.82 2.91 -6.58
N ASN A 161 0.23 2.25 -5.58
CA ASN A 161 0.17 2.78 -4.22
C ASN A 161 0.85 1.89 -3.19
N ARG A 162 1.17 0.63 -3.53
CA ARG A 162 1.74 -0.31 -2.59
C ARG A 162 2.59 -1.36 -3.29
N ILE A 163 3.69 -1.72 -2.62
CA ILE A 163 4.62 -2.78 -3.00
C ILE A 163 4.75 -3.78 -1.86
N TYR A 164 5.00 -5.03 -2.22
CA TYR A 164 5.11 -6.19 -1.33
C TYR A 164 6.43 -6.91 -1.56
N TYR A 165 6.98 -7.42 -0.48
CA TYR A 165 8.12 -8.33 -0.49
C TYR A 165 7.91 -9.42 0.56
N SER A 166 8.15 -10.67 0.18
CA SER A 166 8.20 -11.80 1.10
C SER A 166 9.42 -12.68 0.77
N PRO A 167 10.22 -13.11 1.76
CA PRO A 167 11.29 -14.09 1.54
C PRO A 167 10.74 -15.52 1.39
N MET A 168 9.47 -15.66 1.02
CA MET A 168 8.85 -16.93 0.73
C MET A 168 9.50 -17.48 -0.54
N ASN A 169 10.13 -18.65 -0.42
CA ASN A 169 10.69 -19.34 -1.56
C ASN A 169 9.53 -19.82 -2.44
N ILE A 170 9.62 -19.52 -3.72
CA ILE A 170 8.71 -19.98 -4.75
C ILE A 170 9.56 -20.79 -5.72
N ASP A 171 9.05 -21.88 -6.28
CA ASP A 171 9.82 -22.87 -7.05
C ASP A 171 10.98 -22.33 -7.91
N HIS A 172 10.82 -21.18 -8.57
CA HIS A 172 11.82 -20.55 -9.44
C HIS A 172 12.43 -19.24 -8.92
N PHE A 173 12.00 -18.73 -7.76
CA PHE A 173 12.45 -17.47 -7.16
C PHE A 173 12.66 -17.61 -5.64
N ASP A 174 13.78 -17.10 -5.12
CA ASP A 174 14.07 -17.11 -3.68
C ASP A 174 13.17 -16.15 -2.88
N ASP A 175 12.41 -15.30 -3.57
CA ASP A 175 11.57 -14.26 -3.01
C ASP A 175 10.29 -14.01 -3.83
N PHE A 176 9.25 -13.54 -3.14
CA PHE A 176 8.02 -13.03 -3.72
C PHE A 176 8.01 -11.51 -3.72
N TYR A 177 7.60 -10.90 -4.83
CA TYR A 177 7.27 -9.49 -4.89
C TYR A 177 5.94 -9.29 -5.62
N ALA A 178 5.22 -8.24 -5.22
CA ALA A 178 4.02 -7.79 -5.92
C ALA A 178 3.84 -6.28 -5.77
N PHE A 179 3.09 -5.66 -6.68
CA PHE A 179 2.75 -4.25 -6.60
C PHE A 179 1.35 -3.98 -7.13
N THR A 180 0.69 -3.00 -6.53
CA THR A 180 -0.66 -2.57 -6.95
C THR A 180 -0.59 -1.70 -8.19
N PHE A 181 -1.64 -1.75 -9.01
CA PHE A 181 -1.73 -0.98 -10.24
C PHE A 181 -3.14 -0.41 -10.40
N PHE A 182 -3.24 0.90 -10.64
CA PHE A 182 -4.47 1.70 -10.61
C PHE A 182 -5.37 1.44 -9.37
N PRO A 183 -4.85 1.55 -8.14
CA PRO A 183 -5.66 1.42 -6.94
C PRO A 183 -6.53 2.66 -6.75
N PHE A 184 -7.83 2.46 -6.52
CA PHE A 184 -8.78 3.50 -6.14
C PHE A 184 -9.79 2.98 -5.13
N GLY A 185 -10.37 3.88 -4.34
CA GLY A 185 -11.26 3.46 -3.26
C GLY A 185 -11.90 4.60 -2.49
N ILE A 186 -12.52 4.21 -1.38
CA ILE A 186 -13.22 5.11 -0.47
C ILE A 186 -12.70 4.87 0.95
N LYS A 187 -12.37 5.97 1.62
CA LYS A 187 -12.10 6.01 3.05
C LYS A 187 -13.22 6.75 3.78
N VAL A 188 -13.80 6.10 4.78
CA VAL A 188 -14.90 6.59 5.59
C VAL A 188 -14.39 6.89 6.99
N LYS A 189 -14.58 8.12 7.44
CA LYS A 189 -14.39 8.52 8.84
C LYS A 189 -15.58 8.06 9.68
N LEU A 190 -15.30 7.29 10.73
CA LEU A 190 -16.29 6.76 11.69
C LEU A 190 -16.74 7.85 12.69
#